data_AF-A0AAF0JE01-F1
#
_entry.id   AF-A0AAF0JE01-F1
#
_cell.length_a   1.000
_cell.length_b   1.000
_cell.length_c   1.000
_cell.angle_alpha   90.00
_cell.angle_beta   90.00
_cell.angle_gamma   90.00
#
_symmetry.space_group_name_H-M   'P 1'
#
loop_
_entity.id
_entity.type
_entity.pdbx_description
1 polymer ?
#
loop_
_entity_poly.entity_id
_entity_poly.type
_entity_poly.pdbx_seq_one_letter_code
_entity_poly.pdbx_strand_id
1 'polypeptide(L)'
;MQSQEQLCTELLAFENQLLNTLASHSEARLARLRAAAEHIKREVLARQERGTLSPSTCHLGARVGQRLERLAGLLRSQENEAVAMRTMTQNELLLLLQRTPSLQETPNRGDKGETTLNASRMRTWFLHNLGYPFPTRDDKLQILEDTNAEAKSRADCLVYNQAVLWFINTRRRSGWTRFLRSYAGDDKAKMLQIAWALQNEEPDEDRIWYAGPLFVHGMPHRVRDGRTVHPRSLRHVFPEASERFLNDLRSDWYAVVERVKVGVKERVGDWIDEVLRLSGTGHEAQEQPRPTTRRASARK
;
A
#
# COMPACT_ATOMS: atom_id res chain seq x y z
N MET A 1 6.54 -34.53 50.56
CA MET A 1 5.82 -34.54 49.26
C MET A 1 5.53 -33.13 48.73
N GLN A 2 5.07 -32.18 49.56
CA GLN A 2 4.70 -30.82 49.14
C GLN A 2 5.79 -30.02 48.39
N SER A 3 7.08 -30.25 48.66
CA SER A 3 8.17 -29.49 48.02
C SER A 3 8.48 -29.88 46.58
N GLN A 4 8.21 -31.11 46.15
CA GLN A 4 8.49 -31.57 44.77
C GLN A 4 7.43 -31.08 43.79
N GLU A 5 6.16 -31.11 44.18
CA GLU A 5 5.04 -30.61 43.38
C GLU A 5 5.16 -29.10 43.13
N GLN A 6 5.66 -28.36 44.11
CA GLN A 6 5.97 -26.92 43.97
C GLN A 6 7.01 -26.67 42.87
N LEU A 7 8.12 -27.42 42.86
CA LEU A 7 9.18 -27.26 41.85
C LEU A 7 8.71 -27.64 40.44
N CYS A 8 7.90 -28.70 40.31
CA CYS A 8 7.28 -29.06 39.03
C CYS A 8 6.33 -27.96 38.53
N THR A 9 5.56 -27.36 39.43
CA THR A 9 4.64 -26.26 39.11
C THR A 9 5.41 -25.02 38.68
N GLU A 10 6.50 -24.69 39.35
CA GLU A 10 7.39 -23.57 39.01
C GLU A 10 8.05 -23.76 37.63
N LEU A 11 8.51 -24.98 37.31
CA LEU A 11 9.10 -25.30 36.00
C LEU A 11 8.09 -25.13 34.86
N LEU A 12 6.85 -25.58 35.05
CA LEU A 12 5.78 -25.42 34.06
C LEU A 12 5.31 -23.96 33.92
N ALA A 13 5.22 -23.25 35.04
CA ALA A 13 4.88 -21.83 35.04
C ALA A 13 5.95 -21.01 34.30
N PHE A 14 7.22 -21.34 34.51
CA PHE A 14 8.35 -20.73 33.81
C PHE A 14 8.33 -21.00 32.30
N GLU A 15 8.07 -22.25 31.89
CA GLU A 15 7.94 -22.61 30.47
C GLU A 15 6.81 -21.81 29.79
N ASN A 16 5.66 -21.66 30.45
CA ASN A 16 4.55 -20.86 29.91
C ASN A 16 4.86 -19.35 29.88
N GLN A 17 5.53 -18.82 30.90
CA GLN A 17 5.95 -17.41 30.94
C GLN A 17 6.96 -17.08 29.84
N LEU A 18 7.88 -18.00 29.54
CA LEU A 18 8.83 -17.89 28.43
C LEU A 18 8.10 -17.73 27.10
N LEU A 19 7.18 -18.66 26.78
CA LEU A 19 6.43 -18.66 25.52
C LEU A 19 5.60 -17.37 25.36
N ASN A 20 4.92 -16.94 26.42
CA ASN A 20 4.12 -15.70 26.41
C ASN A 20 4.98 -14.43 26.27
N THR A 21 6.19 -14.45 26.81
CA THR A 21 7.13 -13.32 26.70
C THR A 21 7.68 -13.22 25.28
N LEU A 22 8.02 -14.34 24.65
CA LEU A 22 8.44 -14.39 23.25
C LEU A 22 7.36 -13.88 22.29
N ALA A 23 6.08 -14.12 22.59
CA ALA A 23 4.96 -13.66 21.76
C ALA A 23 4.60 -12.16 21.91
N SER A 24 5.03 -11.49 22.98
CA SER A 24 4.54 -10.15 23.33
C SER A 24 5.58 -9.02 23.28
N HIS A 25 6.83 -9.31 22.88
CA HIS A 25 7.93 -8.35 22.69
C HIS A 25 8.12 -7.32 23.82
N SER A 26 7.78 -7.66 25.07
CA SER A 26 7.82 -6.72 26.20
C SER A 26 9.10 -6.87 27.04
N GLU A 27 9.93 -5.82 27.10
CA GLU A 27 11.18 -5.81 27.87
C GLU A 27 10.99 -6.04 29.38
N ALA A 28 9.92 -5.49 29.96
CA ALA A 28 9.58 -5.69 31.37
C ALA A 28 9.22 -7.15 31.70
N ARG A 29 8.83 -7.95 30.70
CA ARG A 29 8.57 -9.39 30.87
C ARG A 29 9.87 -10.20 30.78
N LEU A 30 10.83 -9.77 29.96
CA LEU A 30 12.16 -10.39 29.86
C LEU A 30 12.95 -10.28 31.17
N ALA A 31 12.90 -9.14 31.86
CA ALA A 31 13.54 -8.97 33.17
C ALA A 31 13.00 -9.94 34.22
N ARG A 32 11.66 -10.09 34.28
CA ARG A 32 10.98 -11.03 35.19
C ARG A 32 11.31 -12.49 34.86
N LEU A 33 11.38 -12.81 33.57
CA LEU A 33 11.75 -14.15 33.10
C LEU A 33 13.18 -14.52 33.50
N ARG A 34 14.15 -13.59 33.39
CA ARG A 34 15.53 -13.80 33.84
C ARG A 34 15.61 -14.07 35.35
N ALA A 35 14.89 -13.30 36.15
CA ALA A 35 14.82 -13.50 37.59
C ALA A 35 14.23 -14.88 37.95
N ALA A 36 13.17 -15.31 37.26
CA ALA A 36 12.57 -16.63 37.44
C ALA A 36 13.52 -17.78 37.02
N ALA A 37 14.25 -17.62 35.91
CA ALA A 37 15.24 -18.60 35.46
C ALA A 37 16.36 -18.80 36.49
N GLU A 38 16.91 -17.71 37.02
CA GLU A 38 17.98 -17.78 38.03
C GLU A 38 17.49 -18.32 39.39
N HIS A 39 16.21 -18.10 39.72
CA HIS A 39 15.60 -18.72 40.88
C HIS A 39 15.50 -20.24 40.72
N ILE A 40 14.91 -20.71 39.62
CA ILE A 40 14.73 -22.13 39.33
C ILE A 40 16.08 -22.85 39.23
N LYS A 41 17.07 -22.23 38.59
CA LYS A 41 18.43 -22.78 38.48
C LYS A 41 19.06 -23.00 39.87
N ARG A 42 18.99 -22.00 40.76
CA ARG A 42 19.52 -22.12 42.12
C ARG A 42 18.80 -23.20 42.93
N GLU A 43 17.48 -23.29 42.81
CA GLU A 43 16.67 -24.25 43.55
C GLU A 43 16.92 -25.69 43.07
N VAL A 44 17.05 -25.90 41.75
CA VAL A 44 17.40 -27.21 41.18
C VAL A 44 18.80 -27.65 41.63
N LEU A 45 19.80 -26.77 41.56
CA LEU A 45 21.18 -27.09 41.99
C LEU A 45 21.23 -27.40 43.50
N ALA A 46 20.60 -26.58 44.34
CA ALA A 46 20.57 -26.79 45.78
C ALA A 46 19.90 -28.12 46.18
N ARG A 47 18.92 -28.59 45.40
CA ARG A 47 18.24 -29.87 45.64
C ARG A 47 18.97 -31.07 45.05
N GLN A 48 19.72 -30.86 43.96
CA GLN A 48 20.62 -31.84 43.38
C GLN A 48 21.75 -32.19 44.35
N GLU A 49 22.38 -31.18 44.95
CA GLU A 49 23.45 -31.36 45.95
C GLU A 49 22.96 -32.10 47.20
N ARG A 50 21.69 -31.90 47.58
CA ARG A 50 21.05 -32.60 48.71
C ARG A 50 20.52 -33.99 48.35
N GLY A 51 20.60 -34.41 47.08
CA GLY A 51 20.09 -35.71 46.61
C GLY A 51 18.56 -35.85 46.69
N THR A 52 17.82 -34.74 46.75
CA THR A 52 16.35 -34.74 46.97
C THR A 52 15.54 -34.63 45.69
N LEU A 53 16.17 -34.56 44.52
CA LEU A 53 15.47 -34.48 43.25
C LEU A 53 14.86 -35.81 42.84
N SER A 54 13.56 -35.81 42.56
CA SER A 54 12.92 -36.99 41.99
C SER A 54 13.36 -37.21 40.54
N PRO A 55 13.42 -38.46 40.06
CA PRO A 55 13.69 -38.76 38.65
C PRO A 55 12.75 -38.03 37.69
N SER A 56 11.46 -37.91 38.03
CA SER A 56 10.46 -37.19 37.23
C SER A 56 10.76 -35.68 37.11
N THR A 57 11.21 -35.05 38.19
CA THR A 57 11.58 -33.63 38.18
C THR A 57 12.84 -33.40 37.35
N CYS A 58 13.81 -34.31 37.41
CA CYS A 58 15.00 -34.27 36.56
C CYS A 58 14.66 -34.40 35.07
N HIS A 59 13.75 -35.31 34.70
CA HIS A 59 13.31 -35.48 33.31
C HIS A 59 12.57 -34.24 32.80
N LEU A 60 11.71 -33.64 33.63
CA LEU A 60 11.02 -32.39 33.28
C LEU A 60 12.01 -31.24 33.09
N GLY A 61 12.98 -31.08 34.00
CA GLY A 61 14.04 -30.08 33.89
C GLY A 61 14.88 -30.25 32.62
N ALA A 62 15.28 -31.48 32.31
CA ALA A 62 16.01 -31.80 31.09
C ALA A 62 15.21 -31.47 29.82
N ARG A 63 13.89 -31.77 29.81
CA ARG A 63 13.00 -31.44 28.69
C ARG A 63 12.88 -29.93 28.48
N VAL A 64 12.68 -29.17 29.56
CA VAL A 64 12.60 -27.69 29.51
C VAL A 64 13.94 -27.10 29.04
N GLY A 65 15.07 -27.63 29.54
CA GLY A 65 16.41 -27.25 29.09
C GLY A 65 16.63 -27.49 27.60
N GLN A 66 16.29 -28.68 27.10
CA GLN A 66 16.42 -29.01 25.68
C GLN A 66 15.56 -28.10 24.79
N ARG A 67 14.35 -27.74 25.25
CA ARG A 67 13.49 -26.78 24.52
C ARG A 67 14.09 -25.38 24.49
N LEU A 68 14.64 -24.91 25.61
CA LEU A 68 15.34 -23.62 25.69
C LEU A 68 16.54 -23.57 24.75
N GLU A 69 17.36 -24.62 24.71
CA GLU A 69 18.51 -24.71 23.81
C GLU A 69 18.10 -24.64 22.34
N ARG A 70 17.04 -25.37 21.96
CA ARG A 70 16.49 -25.30 20.59
C ARG A 70 15.98 -23.91 20.25
N LEU A 71 15.24 -23.26 21.15
CA LEU A 71 14.76 -21.88 20.95
C LEU A 71 15.93 -20.88 20.84
N ALA A 72 16.95 -21.01 21.69
CA ALA A 72 18.14 -20.18 21.62
C ALA A 72 18.95 -20.40 20.34
N GLY A 73 18.95 -21.62 19.80
CA GLY A 73 19.51 -21.92 18.48
C GLY A 73 18.76 -21.22 17.35
N LEU A 74 17.43 -21.32 17.34
CA LEU A 74 16.59 -20.67 16.32
C LEU A 74 16.71 -19.15 16.35
N LEU A 75 16.68 -18.52 17.52
CA LEU A 75 16.83 -17.07 17.66
C LEU A 75 18.20 -16.59 17.17
N ARG A 76 19.28 -17.32 17.47
CA ARG A 76 20.61 -17.01 16.94
C ARG A 76 20.69 -17.18 15.43
N SER A 77 20.03 -18.20 14.86
CA SER A 77 19.94 -18.36 13.39
C SER A 77 19.24 -17.16 12.74
N GLN A 78 18.10 -16.73 13.31
CA GLN A 78 17.37 -15.56 12.80
C GLN A 78 18.18 -14.27 12.89
N GLU A 79 18.90 -14.06 14.00
CA GLU A 79 19.78 -12.90 14.16
C GLU A 79 20.93 -12.93 13.13
N ASN A 80 21.55 -14.09 12.90
CA ASN A 80 22.59 -14.27 11.89
C ASN A 80 22.05 -14.00 10.47
N GLU A 81 20.85 -14.48 10.14
CA GLU A 81 20.19 -14.21 8.86
C GLU A 81 19.88 -12.70 8.69
N ALA A 82 19.40 -12.04 9.75
CA ALA A 82 19.15 -10.60 9.74
C ALA A 82 20.43 -9.79 9.51
N VAL A 83 21.52 -10.16 10.18
CA VAL A 83 22.84 -9.54 9.98
C VAL A 83 23.34 -9.80 8.56
N ALA A 84 23.25 -11.03 8.07
CA ALA A 84 23.66 -11.38 6.70
C ALA A 84 22.88 -10.59 5.65
N MET A 85 21.55 -10.46 5.79
CA MET A 85 20.72 -9.63 4.91
C MET A 85 21.13 -8.16 4.96
N ARG A 86 21.39 -7.62 6.15
CA ARG A 86 21.86 -6.23 6.31
C ARG A 86 23.21 -6.03 5.63
N THR A 87 24.17 -6.93 5.84
CA THR A 87 25.50 -6.87 5.22
C THR A 87 25.41 -7.02 3.70
N MET A 88 24.58 -7.93 3.18
CA MET A 88 24.35 -8.09 1.75
C MET A 88 23.77 -6.81 1.14
N THR A 89 22.73 -6.23 1.76
CA THR A 89 22.13 -4.96 1.33
C THR A 89 23.15 -3.83 1.36
N GLN A 90 23.98 -3.76 2.40
CA GLN A 90 25.01 -2.74 2.53
C GLN A 90 26.10 -2.88 1.46
N ASN A 91 26.51 -4.12 1.15
CA ASN A 91 27.47 -4.40 0.09
C ASN A 91 26.89 -4.07 -1.30
N GLU A 92 25.62 -4.40 -1.55
CA GLU A 92 24.93 -4.00 -2.78
C GLU A 92 24.84 -2.48 -2.92
N LEU A 93 24.54 -1.76 -1.84
CA LEU A 93 24.56 -0.30 -1.81
C LEU A 93 25.94 0.25 -2.14
N LEU A 94 27.01 -0.31 -1.55
CA LEU A 94 28.38 0.11 -1.84
C LEU A 94 28.77 -0.16 -3.30
N LEU A 95 28.38 -1.31 -3.87
CA LEU A 95 28.63 -1.62 -5.28
C LEU A 95 27.88 -0.69 -6.23
N LEU A 96 26.65 -0.30 -5.89
CA LEU A 96 25.88 0.68 -6.65
C LEU A 96 26.49 2.08 -6.58
N LEU A 97 27.03 2.47 -5.42
CA LEU A 97 27.70 3.75 -5.23
C LEU A 97 29.09 3.81 -5.90
N GLN A 98 29.79 2.69 -6.03
CA GLN A 98 31.09 2.61 -6.71
C GLN A 98 30.97 2.52 -8.24
N ARG A 99 29.83 2.08 -8.77
CA ARG A 99 29.58 1.93 -10.22
C ARG A 99 29.20 3.23 -10.95
N THR A 100 29.46 4.40 -10.39
CA THR A 100 29.36 5.68 -11.12
C THR A 100 30.70 6.10 -11.73
N PRO A 101 30.99 5.78 -13.00
CA PRO A 101 31.73 6.67 -13.85
C PRO A 101 30.79 7.72 -14.45
N SER A 102 31.30 8.95 -14.41
CA SER A 102 30.81 10.19 -15.00
C SER A 102 30.17 10.08 -16.40
N LEU A 103 29.04 10.79 -16.54
CA LEU A 103 28.52 11.48 -17.73
C LEU A 103 28.51 10.73 -19.07
N GLN A 104 27.37 10.17 -19.43
CA GLN A 104 26.74 10.42 -20.75
C GLN A 104 25.26 10.00 -20.73
N GLU A 105 24.43 10.99 -21.05
CA GLU A 105 23.03 10.93 -21.52
C GLU A 105 21.94 10.40 -20.55
N THR A 106 21.00 11.31 -20.29
CA THR A 106 19.77 11.12 -19.52
C THR A 106 18.88 10.05 -20.16
N PRO A 107 18.30 9.15 -19.34
CA PRO A 107 16.89 9.31 -19.05
C PRO A 107 16.59 9.17 -17.55
N ASN A 108 15.93 10.21 -17.06
CA ASN A 108 15.14 10.36 -15.84
C ASN A 108 14.84 9.04 -15.08
N ARG A 109 15.60 8.77 -14.01
CA ARG A 109 15.40 7.61 -13.12
C ARG A 109 15.05 8.06 -11.70
N GLY A 110 13.91 8.72 -11.59
CA GLY A 110 13.22 8.97 -10.33
C GLY A 110 11.95 8.13 -10.25
N ASP A 111 12.07 6.80 -10.11
CA ASP A 111 10.93 5.98 -9.67
C ASP A 111 11.38 4.67 -9.02
N LYS A 112 11.63 4.71 -7.71
CA LYS A 112 11.72 3.52 -6.85
C LYS A 112 10.55 3.51 -5.86
N GLY A 113 9.34 3.69 -6.39
CA GLY A 113 8.08 3.44 -5.70
C GLY A 113 7.32 2.32 -6.40
N GLU A 114 7.71 1.06 -6.16
CA GLU A 114 6.83 -0.11 -6.33
C GLU A 114 6.01 -0.17 -7.63
N THR A 115 6.72 -0.36 -8.74
CA THR A 115 6.16 -0.99 -9.93
C THR A 115 5.87 -2.45 -9.60
N THR A 116 4.62 -2.80 -9.33
CA THR A 116 4.12 -4.00 -10.00
C THR A 116 4.40 -3.75 -11.47
N LEU A 117 5.43 -4.39 -12.03
CA LEU A 117 6.00 -4.11 -13.37
C LEU A 117 4.90 -3.93 -14.43
N ASN A 118 3.81 -4.67 -14.23
CA ASN A 118 2.63 -4.75 -15.06
C ASN A 118 1.83 -3.43 -15.13
N ALA A 119 1.90 -2.54 -14.13
CA ALA A 119 1.09 -1.31 -14.11
C ALA A 119 1.80 -0.06 -14.65
N SER A 120 3.10 -0.15 -14.98
CA SER A 120 3.89 1.01 -15.41
C SER A 120 3.31 1.68 -16.65
N ARG A 121 3.08 0.92 -17.72
CA ARG A 121 2.55 1.42 -18.99
C ARG A 121 1.14 1.99 -18.85
N MET A 122 0.28 1.36 -18.05
CA MET A 122 -1.05 1.88 -17.74
C MET A 122 -1.00 3.22 -16.99
N ARG A 123 -0.04 3.38 -16.07
CA ARG A 123 0.18 4.62 -15.32
C ARG A 123 0.67 5.75 -16.22
N THR A 124 1.69 5.48 -17.04
CA THR A 124 2.19 6.45 -18.03
C THR A 124 1.06 6.90 -18.95
N TRP A 125 0.28 5.96 -19.50
CA TRP A 125 -0.85 6.29 -20.35
C TRP A 125 -1.88 7.16 -19.61
N PHE A 126 -2.22 6.82 -18.36
CA PHE A 126 -3.18 7.59 -17.56
C PHE A 126 -2.72 9.04 -17.35
N LEU A 127 -1.44 9.23 -17.00
CA LEU A 127 -0.87 10.55 -16.78
C LEU A 127 -0.85 11.37 -18.06
N HIS A 128 -0.58 10.76 -19.21
CA HIS A 128 -0.62 11.44 -20.52
C HIS A 128 -2.04 11.77 -20.99
N ASN A 129 -3.06 11.22 -20.35
CA ASN A 129 -4.47 11.39 -20.71
C ASN A 129 -5.28 11.88 -19.52
N LEU A 130 -4.70 12.69 -18.65
CA LEU A 130 -5.27 13.01 -17.34
C LEU A 130 -6.57 13.81 -17.42
N GLY A 131 -6.77 14.61 -18.47
CA GLY A 131 -8.04 15.30 -18.73
C GLY A 131 -9.16 14.37 -19.18
N TYR A 132 -8.82 13.26 -19.83
CA TYR A 132 -9.79 12.25 -20.29
C TYR A 132 -9.21 10.82 -20.25
N PRO A 133 -9.09 10.20 -19.06
CA PRO A 133 -8.42 8.90 -18.90
C PRO A 133 -9.38 7.73 -19.19
N PHE A 134 -9.95 7.71 -20.40
CA PHE A 134 -10.82 6.65 -20.91
C PHE A 134 -10.21 6.03 -22.18
N PRO A 135 -9.29 5.06 -22.02
CA PRO A 135 -8.66 4.42 -23.17
C PRO A 135 -9.70 3.69 -24.01
N THR A 136 -9.54 3.77 -25.33
CA THR A 136 -10.32 3.01 -26.31
C THR A 136 -10.03 1.51 -26.18
N ARG A 137 -10.70 0.68 -26.99
CA ARG A 137 -10.37 -0.75 -27.06
C ARG A 137 -8.94 -0.95 -27.57
N ASP A 138 -8.56 -0.20 -28.60
CA ASP A 138 -7.26 -0.32 -29.25
C ASP A 138 -6.15 0.19 -28.34
N ASP A 139 -6.37 1.31 -27.62
CA ASP A 139 -5.43 1.78 -26.59
C ASP A 139 -5.16 0.71 -25.54
N LYS A 140 -6.21 0.02 -25.05
CA LYS A 140 -6.05 -1.05 -24.05
C LYS A 140 -5.27 -2.23 -24.62
N LEU A 141 -5.51 -2.61 -25.87
CA LEU A 141 -4.78 -3.70 -26.53
C LEU A 141 -3.31 -3.33 -26.69
N GLN A 142 -3.01 -2.12 -27.14
CA GLN A 142 -1.63 -1.64 -27.28
C GLN A 142 -0.91 -1.62 -25.93
N ILE A 143 -1.54 -1.07 -24.88
CA ILE A 143 -0.94 -1.03 -23.54
C ILE A 143 -0.65 -2.44 -23.02
N LEU A 144 -1.54 -3.41 -23.29
CA LEU A 144 -1.34 -4.81 -22.89
C LEU A 144 -0.21 -5.47 -23.66
N GLU A 145 -0.13 -5.24 -24.97
CA GLU A 145 0.95 -5.73 -25.82
C GLU A 145 2.30 -5.20 -25.33
N ASP A 146 2.42 -3.89 -25.14
CA ASP A 146 3.63 -3.24 -24.65
C ASP A 146 4.02 -3.72 -23.25
N THR A 147 3.04 -3.90 -22.37
CA THR A 147 3.28 -4.40 -20.99
C THR A 147 3.73 -5.85 -21.00
N ASN A 148 3.09 -6.70 -21.81
CA ASN A 148 3.36 -8.12 -21.84
C ASN A 148 4.66 -8.45 -22.60
N ALA A 149 5.10 -7.58 -23.51
CA ALA A 149 6.40 -7.70 -24.17
C ALA A 149 7.56 -7.61 -23.18
N GLU A 150 7.39 -6.89 -22.08
CA GLU A 150 8.40 -6.73 -21.02
C GLU A 150 8.26 -7.78 -19.89
N ALA A 151 7.25 -8.65 -19.97
CA ALA A 151 6.99 -9.67 -18.96
C ALA A 151 8.04 -10.80 -19.02
N LYS A 152 8.63 -11.13 -17.87
CA LYS A 152 9.64 -12.20 -17.75
C LYS A 152 9.01 -13.60 -17.74
N SER A 153 7.74 -13.69 -17.37
CA SER A 153 7.01 -14.95 -17.29
C SER A 153 5.55 -14.78 -17.74
N ARG A 154 4.93 -15.89 -18.16
CA ARG A 154 3.51 -15.90 -18.53
C ARG A 154 2.57 -15.57 -17.36
N ALA A 155 3.03 -15.76 -16.13
CA ALA A 155 2.27 -15.39 -14.93
C ALA A 155 2.23 -13.87 -14.72
N ASP A 156 3.20 -13.14 -15.27
CA ASP A 156 3.27 -11.67 -15.18
C ASP A 156 2.49 -10.98 -16.31
N CYS A 157 2.05 -11.73 -17.33
CA CYS A 157 1.26 -11.18 -18.42
C CYS A 157 -0.12 -10.72 -17.94
N LEU A 158 -0.48 -9.49 -18.31
CA LEU A 158 -1.81 -8.95 -18.10
C LEU A 158 -2.81 -9.44 -19.13
N VAL A 159 -4.04 -9.64 -18.66
CA VAL A 159 -5.23 -9.93 -19.45
C VAL A 159 -6.06 -8.66 -19.60
N TYR A 160 -6.81 -8.54 -20.69
CA TYR A 160 -7.65 -7.38 -21.01
C TYR A 160 -8.52 -6.87 -19.85
N ASN A 161 -9.19 -7.78 -19.14
CA ASN A 161 -10.04 -7.40 -18.01
C ASN A 161 -9.25 -6.78 -16.84
N GLN A 162 -7.98 -7.17 -16.64
CA GLN A 162 -7.13 -6.55 -15.62
C GLN A 162 -6.82 -5.09 -15.98
N ALA A 163 -6.54 -4.79 -17.25
CA ALA A 163 -6.36 -3.40 -17.70
C ALA A 163 -7.65 -2.58 -17.54
N VAL A 164 -8.81 -3.13 -17.92
CA VAL A 164 -10.11 -2.47 -17.73
C VAL A 164 -10.35 -2.11 -16.25
N LEU A 165 -10.17 -3.09 -15.36
CA LEU A 165 -10.37 -2.91 -13.92
C LEU A 165 -9.35 -1.94 -13.33
N TRP A 166 -8.10 -1.96 -13.81
CA TRP A 166 -7.08 -1.00 -13.40
C TRP A 166 -7.52 0.43 -13.70
N PHE A 167 -7.93 0.74 -14.94
CA PHE A 167 -8.37 2.09 -15.30
C PHE A 167 -9.60 2.56 -14.51
N ILE A 168 -10.57 1.67 -14.25
CA ILE A 168 -11.74 1.98 -13.42
C ILE A 168 -11.31 2.31 -11.99
N ASN A 169 -10.47 1.47 -11.40
CA ASN A 169 -10.02 1.65 -10.02
C ASN A 169 -9.13 2.87 -9.87
N THR A 170 -8.20 3.11 -10.81
CA THR A 170 -7.31 4.27 -10.78
C THR A 170 -8.11 5.58 -10.85
N ARG A 171 -9.08 5.73 -11.76
CA ARG A 171 -9.95 6.94 -11.80
C ARG A 171 -10.72 7.17 -10.50
N ARG A 172 -11.13 6.10 -9.81
CA ARG A 172 -11.87 6.20 -8.54
C ARG A 172 -10.94 6.56 -7.39
N ARG A 173 -9.79 5.88 -7.27
CA ARG A 173 -8.89 5.93 -6.12
C ARG A 173 -7.88 7.09 -6.17
N SER A 174 -7.54 7.59 -7.36
CA SER A 174 -6.65 8.76 -7.48
C SER A 174 -7.32 10.06 -7.02
N GLY A 175 -8.65 10.06 -6.89
CA GLY A 175 -9.45 11.27 -6.69
C GLY A 175 -9.91 11.92 -7.98
N TRP A 176 -9.55 11.40 -9.16
CA TRP A 176 -9.95 11.96 -10.45
C TRP A 176 -11.47 12.10 -10.60
N THR A 177 -12.24 11.08 -10.19
CA THR A 177 -13.72 11.13 -10.24
C THR A 177 -14.29 12.17 -9.29
N ARG A 178 -13.67 12.37 -8.12
CA ARG A 178 -14.07 13.42 -7.18
C ARG A 178 -13.77 14.80 -7.75
N PHE A 179 -12.58 14.97 -8.34
CA PHE A 179 -12.20 16.21 -9.01
C PHE A 179 -13.19 16.59 -10.12
N LEU A 180 -13.53 15.64 -11.00
CA LEU A 180 -14.52 15.81 -12.07
C LEU A 180 -15.86 16.34 -11.52
N ARG A 181 -16.33 15.79 -10.40
CA ARG A 181 -17.60 16.23 -9.78
C ARG A 181 -17.49 17.61 -9.15
N SER A 182 -16.40 17.87 -8.41
CA SER A 182 -16.21 19.13 -7.68
C SER A 182 -16.01 20.34 -8.60
N TYR A 183 -15.21 20.19 -9.66
CA TYR A 183 -14.76 21.33 -10.48
C TYR A 183 -15.43 21.38 -11.86
N ALA A 184 -15.77 20.22 -12.41
CA ALA A 184 -16.33 20.10 -13.76
C ALA A 184 -17.82 19.67 -13.77
N GLY A 185 -18.45 19.39 -12.62
CA GLY A 185 -19.89 19.08 -12.56
C GLY A 185 -20.27 17.82 -13.35
N ASP A 186 -19.39 16.83 -13.39
CA ASP A 186 -19.53 15.59 -14.20
C ASP A 186 -19.41 15.80 -15.72
N ASP A 187 -19.09 17.02 -16.18
CA ASP A 187 -18.81 17.32 -17.58
C ASP A 187 -17.35 17.00 -17.96
N LYS A 188 -17.18 15.95 -18.75
CA LYS A 188 -15.85 15.51 -19.23
C LYS A 188 -15.21 16.50 -20.21
N ALA A 189 -15.98 17.32 -20.92
CA ALA A 189 -15.43 18.33 -21.83
C ALA A 189 -14.86 19.49 -21.03
N LYS A 190 -15.58 19.90 -19.99
CA LYS A 190 -15.08 20.88 -19.02
C LYS A 190 -13.84 20.36 -18.30
N MET A 191 -13.80 19.08 -17.91
CA MET A 191 -12.61 18.46 -17.33
C MET A 191 -11.39 18.53 -18.27
N LEU A 192 -11.58 18.22 -19.55
CA LEU A 192 -10.53 18.33 -20.56
C LEU A 192 -10.07 19.78 -20.75
N GLN A 193 -10.98 20.75 -20.73
CA GLN A 193 -10.63 22.18 -20.77
C GLN A 193 -9.81 22.61 -19.55
N ILE A 194 -10.16 22.16 -18.34
CA ILE A 194 -9.38 22.42 -17.12
C ILE A 194 -7.97 21.86 -17.26
N ALA A 195 -7.84 20.62 -17.75
CA ALA A 195 -6.55 19.98 -17.94
C ALA A 195 -5.67 20.75 -18.95
N TRP A 196 -6.24 21.18 -20.08
CA TRP A 196 -5.53 22.02 -21.06
C TRP A 196 -5.12 23.38 -20.49
N ALA A 197 -5.99 24.01 -19.71
CA ALA A 197 -5.68 25.28 -19.06
C ALA A 197 -4.49 25.16 -18.11
N LEU A 198 -4.46 24.12 -17.27
CA LEU A 198 -3.35 23.83 -16.36
C LEU A 198 -2.04 23.55 -17.13
N GLN A 199 -2.11 22.72 -18.17
CA GLN A 199 -0.96 22.39 -19.01
C GLN A 199 -0.38 23.62 -19.73
N ASN A 200 -1.21 24.58 -20.14
CA ASN A 200 -0.76 25.79 -20.81
C ASN A 200 -0.21 26.86 -19.84
N GLU A 201 -0.60 26.83 -18.56
CA GLU A 201 -0.06 27.72 -17.53
C GLU A 201 1.35 27.31 -17.07
N GLU A 202 1.65 26.01 -17.12
CA GLU A 202 2.91 25.47 -16.63
C GLU A 202 4.02 25.45 -17.70
N PRO A 203 5.30 25.62 -17.32
CA PRO A 203 6.43 25.30 -18.19
C PRO A 203 6.55 23.78 -18.40
N ASP A 204 7.20 23.37 -19.49
CA ASP A 204 7.22 21.97 -19.95
C ASP A 204 8.39 21.14 -19.38
N GLU A 205 9.43 21.78 -18.82
CA GLU A 205 10.75 21.14 -18.60
C GLU A 205 10.74 19.90 -17.69
N ASP A 206 9.76 19.75 -16.79
CA ASP A 206 9.65 18.60 -15.86
C ASP A 206 8.25 17.96 -15.80
N ARG A 207 7.41 18.18 -16.82
CA ARG A 207 6.01 17.74 -16.73
C ARG A 207 5.85 16.23 -16.95
N ILE A 208 5.22 15.57 -15.99
CA ILE A 208 4.95 14.12 -16.01
C ILE A 208 3.53 13.73 -16.44
N TRP A 209 2.66 14.71 -16.69
CA TRP A 209 1.26 14.51 -17.02
C TRP A 209 0.84 15.41 -18.20
N TYR A 210 -0.16 15.00 -18.96
CA TYR A 210 -0.72 15.78 -20.07
C TYR A 210 -2.24 15.72 -20.07
N ALA A 211 -2.87 16.73 -20.65
CA ALA A 211 -4.33 16.82 -20.74
C ALA A 211 -4.95 15.65 -21.52
N GLY A 212 -4.22 15.07 -22.47
CA GLY A 212 -4.69 14.00 -23.35
C GLY A 212 -4.99 14.47 -24.77
N PRO A 213 -5.70 13.66 -25.56
CA PRO A 213 -5.92 13.96 -26.97
C PRO A 213 -6.68 15.26 -27.15
N LEU A 214 -6.28 15.98 -28.20
CA LEU A 214 -6.92 17.23 -28.65
C LEU A 214 -8.40 17.01 -29.03
N PHE A 215 -8.74 15.79 -29.44
CA PHE A 215 -10.07 15.39 -29.90
C PHE A 215 -10.52 14.10 -29.24
N VAL A 216 -11.71 14.14 -28.65
CA VAL A 216 -12.37 12.96 -28.09
C VAL A 216 -13.69 12.78 -28.84
N HIS A 217 -13.85 11.63 -29.50
CA HIS A 217 -15.06 11.32 -30.27
C HIS A 217 -16.32 11.49 -29.40
N GLY A 218 -17.27 12.31 -29.85
CA GLY A 218 -18.56 12.52 -29.18
C GLY A 218 -18.59 13.63 -28.12
N MET A 219 -17.50 14.37 -27.89
CA MET A 219 -17.50 15.52 -26.98
C MET A 219 -17.80 16.83 -27.72
N PRO A 220 -18.72 17.69 -27.20
CA PRO A 220 -19.00 18.97 -27.82
C PRO A 220 -17.79 19.91 -27.69
N HIS A 221 -17.15 20.21 -28.82
CA HIS A 221 -16.08 21.20 -28.89
C HIS A 221 -16.67 22.57 -29.25
N ARG A 222 -16.30 23.62 -28.51
CA ARG A 222 -16.50 25.00 -28.96
C ARG A 222 -15.50 25.29 -30.08
N VAL A 223 -15.87 24.96 -31.30
CA VAL A 223 -15.15 25.39 -32.51
C VAL A 223 -15.53 26.83 -32.77
N ARG A 224 -14.61 27.76 -32.49
CA ARG A 224 -14.71 29.14 -32.98
C ARG A 224 -13.79 29.25 -34.18
N ASP A 225 -14.36 29.53 -35.36
CA ASP A 225 -13.63 29.80 -36.60
C ASP A 225 -12.66 28.69 -37.06
N GLY A 226 -13.07 27.42 -36.96
CA GLY A 226 -12.31 26.29 -37.49
C GLY A 226 -10.99 25.98 -36.79
N ARG A 227 -10.66 26.67 -35.69
CA ARG A 227 -9.50 26.40 -34.84
C ARG A 227 -9.97 25.96 -33.45
N THR A 228 -9.45 24.85 -32.97
CA THR A 228 -9.67 24.38 -31.59
C THR A 228 -8.97 25.36 -30.64
N VAL A 229 -9.74 26.26 -30.01
CA VAL A 229 -9.18 27.21 -29.04
C VAL A 229 -9.16 26.54 -27.68
N HIS A 230 -7.99 26.04 -27.29
CA HIS A 230 -7.76 25.53 -25.94
C HIS A 230 -7.63 26.72 -24.96
N PRO A 231 -8.18 26.60 -23.75
CA PRO A 231 -8.03 27.65 -22.74
C PRO A 231 -6.54 27.81 -22.40
N ARG A 232 -6.05 29.05 -22.43
CA ARG A 232 -4.64 29.37 -22.09
C ARG A 232 -4.39 29.36 -20.59
N SER A 233 -5.45 29.46 -19.80
CA SER A 233 -5.39 29.56 -18.34
C SER A 233 -6.72 29.16 -17.71
N LEU A 234 -6.71 28.80 -16.43
CA LEU A 234 -7.89 28.45 -15.66
C LEU A 234 -8.89 29.60 -15.63
N ARG A 235 -8.41 30.84 -15.71
CA ARG A 235 -9.25 32.06 -15.83
C ARG A 235 -10.13 32.06 -17.08
N HIS A 236 -9.73 31.40 -18.17
CA HIS A 236 -10.60 31.25 -19.35
C HIS A 236 -11.74 30.25 -19.12
N VAL A 237 -11.51 29.25 -18.26
CA VAL A 237 -12.53 28.23 -17.91
C VAL A 237 -13.43 28.72 -16.77
N PHE A 238 -12.87 29.51 -15.85
CA PHE A 238 -13.55 30.10 -14.71
C PHE A 238 -13.25 31.61 -14.61
N PRO A 239 -13.95 32.45 -15.40
CA PRO A 239 -13.69 33.90 -15.44
C PRO A 239 -13.91 34.59 -14.09
N GLU A 240 -14.95 34.18 -13.36
CA GLU A 240 -15.41 34.80 -12.11
C GLU A 240 -14.94 34.06 -10.85
N ALA A 241 -14.08 33.05 -10.98
CA ALA A 241 -13.60 32.31 -9.82
C ALA A 241 -12.67 33.14 -8.93
N SER A 242 -12.75 32.91 -7.62
CA SER A 242 -11.80 33.47 -6.66
C SER A 242 -10.42 32.80 -6.80
N GLU A 243 -9.35 33.53 -6.44
CA GLU A 243 -7.99 32.95 -6.41
C GLU A 243 -7.90 31.74 -5.47
N ARG A 244 -8.64 31.78 -4.35
CA ARG A 244 -8.73 30.65 -3.43
C ARG A 244 -9.25 29.38 -4.12
N PHE A 245 -10.34 29.51 -4.87
CA PHE A 245 -10.91 28.38 -5.63
C PHE A 245 -9.91 27.84 -6.66
N LEU A 246 -9.20 28.71 -7.37
CA LEU A 246 -8.20 28.30 -8.37
C LEU A 246 -7.01 27.58 -7.72
N ASN A 247 -6.59 28.02 -6.53
CA ASN A 247 -5.52 27.37 -5.79
C ASN A 247 -5.94 26.01 -5.22
N ASP A 248 -7.16 25.90 -4.68
CA ASP A 248 -7.71 24.63 -4.22
C ASP A 248 -7.82 23.63 -5.39
N LEU A 249 -8.27 24.11 -6.57
CA LEU A 249 -8.32 23.32 -7.80
C LEU A 249 -6.93 22.83 -8.21
N ARG A 250 -5.91 23.70 -8.25
CA ARG A 250 -4.53 23.29 -8.58
C ARG A 250 -4.01 22.26 -7.58
N SER A 251 -4.20 22.50 -6.29
CA SER A 251 -3.77 21.60 -5.23
C SER A 251 -4.39 20.21 -5.38
N ASP A 252 -5.71 20.15 -5.60
CA ASP A 252 -6.43 18.89 -5.82
C ASP A 252 -5.98 18.20 -7.11
N TRP A 253 -5.70 18.95 -8.19
CA TRP A 253 -5.19 18.41 -9.44
C TRP A 253 -3.85 17.70 -9.24
N TYR A 254 -2.89 18.38 -8.62
CA TYR A 254 -1.59 17.78 -8.34
C TYR A 254 -1.67 16.63 -7.33
N ALA A 255 -2.62 16.67 -6.40
CA ALA A 255 -2.89 15.53 -5.53
C ALA A 255 -3.39 14.30 -6.32
N VAL A 256 -4.13 14.50 -7.42
CA VAL A 256 -4.47 13.40 -8.36
C VAL A 256 -3.22 12.92 -9.11
N VAL A 257 -2.41 13.83 -9.66
CA VAL A 257 -1.15 13.51 -10.37
C VAL A 257 -0.23 12.67 -9.48
N GLU A 258 0.05 13.15 -8.26
CA GLU A 258 0.93 12.48 -7.31
C GLU A 258 0.40 11.10 -6.90
N ARG A 259 -0.92 10.97 -6.68
CA ARG A 259 -1.54 9.66 -6.38
C ARG A 259 -1.42 8.67 -7.53
N VAL A 260 -1.49 9.13 -8.77
CA VAL A 260 -1.30 8.26 -9.95
C VAL A 260 0.19 7.89 -10.08
N LYS A 261 1.09 8.87 -9.94
CA LYS A 261 2.55 8.72 -10.03
C LYS A 261 3.10 7.70 -9.03
N VAL A 262 2.88 7.93 -7.74
CA VAL A 262 3.36 7.05 -6.65
C VAL A 262 2.66 5.69 -6.68
N GLY A 263 1.55 5.58 -7.42
CA GLY A 263 0.62 4.48 -7.29
C GLY A 263 -0.21 4.62 -6.03
N VAL A 264 -1.40 4.01 -6.03
CA VAL A 264 -2.22 3.92 -4.83
C VAL A 264 -1.53 2.92 -3.91
N LYS A 265 -0.57 3.40 -3.11
CA LYS A 265 -0.04 2.68 -1.96
C LYS A 265 -1.25 2.16 -1.19
N GLU A 266 -1.37 0.85 -1.05
CA GLU A 266 -2.49 0.22 -0.37
C GLU A 266 -2.54 0.74 1.08
N ARG A 267 -3.33 1.80 1.32
CA ARG A 267 -3.90 2.04 2.63
C ARG A 267 -5.12 1.16 2.75
N VAL A 268 -4.88 -0.06 3.21
CA VAL A 268 -5.90 -0.95 3.77
C VAL A 268 -6.62 -0.30 4.99
N GLY A 269 -6.19 0.88 5.46
CA GLY A 269 -6.80 1.63 6.56
C GLY A 269 -7.72 2.80 6.22
N ASP A 270 -7.68 3.40 5.02
CA ASP A 270 -8.45 4.64 4.76
C ASP A 270 -9.97 4.38 4.66
N TRP A 271 -10.39 3.17 4.26
CA TRP A 271 -11.81 2.80 4.31
C TRP A 271 -12.30 2.56 5.74
N ILE A 272 -11.41 2.16 6.66
CA ILE A 272 -11.74 2.02 8.08
C ILE A 272 -11.95 3.40 8.67
N ASP A 273 -11.11 4.38 8.36
CA ASP A 273 -11.31 5.77 8.82
C ASP A 273 -12.55 6.43 8.20
N GLU A 274 -12.89 6.09 6.95
CA GLU A 274 -14.12 6.55 6.30
C GLU A 274 -15.36 5.88 6.91
N VAL A 275 -15.32 4.57 7.18
CA VAL A 275 -16.38 3.85 7.90
C VAL A 275 -16.51 4.35 9.34
N LEU A 276 -15.39 4.62 10.04
CA LEU A 276 -15.38 5.16 11.40
C LEU A 276 -15.94 6.59 11.44
N ARG A 277 -15.64 7.44 10.45
CA ARG A 277 -16.25 8.78 10.31
C ARG A 277 -17.74 8.72 9.99
N LEU A 278 -18.16 7.75 9.17
CA LEU A 278 -19.56 7.53 8.85
C LEU A 278 -20.34 6.94 10.04
N SER A 279 -19.71 6.10 10.86
CA SER A 279 -20.31 5.61 12.12
C SER A 279 -20.22 6.61 13.28
N GLY A 280 -19.33 7.60 13.21
CA GLY A 280 -19.17 8.65 14.22
C GLY A 280 -20.14 9.82 14.09
N THR A 281 -20.86 9.92 12.97
CA THR A 281 -21.84 10.99 12.70
C THR A 281 -23.29 10.51 12.64
N GLY A 282 -23.55 9.27 13.07
CA GLY A 282 -24.87 8.62 12.94
C GLY A 282 -25.44 8.12 14.25
N HIS A 283 -25.57 8.99 15.26
CA HIS A 283 -26.47 8.71 16.39
C HIS A 283 -27.44 9.87 16.59
N GLU A 284 -28.36 10.05 15.65
CA GLU A 284 -29.67 10.62 15.93
C GLU A 284 -30.68 10.22 14.83
N ALA A 285 -31.66 9.43 15.28
CA ALA A 285 -33.01 9.24 14.77
C ALA A 285 -33.27 8.94 13.26
N GLN A 286 -33.95 7.79 13.11
CA GLN A 286 -35.17 7.57 12.33
C GLN A 286 -35.14 6.71 11.05
N GLU A 287 -36.02 5.71 11.13
CA GLU A 287 -36.80 5.03 10.09
C GLU A 287 -36.16 3.91 9.27
N GLN A 288 -36.43 2.68 9.75
CA GLN A 288 -36.38 1.46 8.96
C GLN A 288 -37.36 1.51 7.78
N PRO A 289 -36.97 1.03 6.58
CA PRO A 289 -37.91 0.51 5.61
C PRO A 289 -37.95 -1.03 5.66
N ARG A 290 -39.19 -1.55 5.67
CA ARG A 290 -39.57 -2.97 5.65
C ARG A 290 -39.04 -3.72 4.41
N PRO A 291 -38.87 -5.06 4.48
CA PRO A 291 -38.44 -5.88 3.35
C PRO A 291 -39.60 -6.13 2.37
N THR A 292 -39.48 -5.65 1.13
CA THR A 292 -40.37 -6.03 0.02
C THR A 292 -39.96 -7.38 -0.56
N THR A 293 -40.79 -8.40 -0.30
CA THR A 293 -40.81 -9.67 -1.04
C THR A 293 -41.52 -9.45 -2.38
N ARG A 294 -40.92 -9.83 -3.52
CA ARG A 294 -41.72 -10.13 -4.72
C ARG A 294 -41.05 -11.13 -5.69
N ARG A 295 -41.50 -12.38 -5.52
CA ARG A 295 -41.93 -13.37 -6.53
C ARG A 295 -41.08 -13.58 -7.79
N ALA A 296 -40.44 -14.75 -7.82
CA ALA A 296 -40.05 -15.47 -9.02
C ALA A 296 -41.28 -15.80 -9.89
N SER A 297 -41.18 -15.54 -11.20
CA SER A 297 -42.11 -16.07 -12.21
C SER A 297 -41.39 -17.15 -12.99
N ALA A 298 -41.90 -18.38 -12.93
CA ALA A 298 -41.51 -19.49 -13.77
C ALA A 298 -42.76 -20.05 -14.48
N ARG A 299 -42.65 -20.13 -15.81
CA ARG A 299 -43.27 -21.06 -16.77
C ARG A 299 -44.69 -21.60 -16.51
N LYS A 300 -45.55 -21.38 -17.52
CA LYS A 300 -46.15 -22.46 -18.30
C LYS A 300 -46.09 -22.09 -19.78
#